data_AF-A0A9X0CHN1-F1
#
_entry.id   AF-A0A9X0CHN1-F1
#
_cell.length_a   1.000
_cell.length_b   1.000
_cell.length_c   1.000
_cell.angle_alpha   90.00
_cell.angle_beta   90.00
_cell.angle_gamma   90.00
#
_symmetry.space_group_name_H-M   'P 1'
#
loop_
_entity.id
_entity.type
_entity.pdbx_description
1 polymer ?
#
loop_
_entity_poly.entity_id
_entity_poly.type
_entity_poly.pdbx_seq_one_letter_code
_entity_poly.pdbx_strand_id
1 'polypeptide(L)'
;MWGSWATWTACSKTCGYGIRERKHVCDNPKPAYNGASCVGIGYKKRRCHAYYPCPINGNWTSWGAWTPCTKTCGLSYRKRSRSCTNPPPQYNGSGCGGKNDQVERCKTPCK
;
A
#
# COMPACT_ATOMS: atom_id res chain seq x y z
N MET A 1 -15.59 -38.84 10.96
CA MET A 1 -14.28 -38.51 10.36
C MET A 1 -14.45 -37.25 9.51
N TRP A 2 -13.37 -36.56 9.16
CA TRP A 2 -13.47 -35.39 8.29
C TRP A 2 -13.99 -35.79 6.90
N GLY A 3 -14.91 -35.00 6.36
CA GLY A 3 -15.35 -35.08 4.97
C GLY A 3 -14.35 -34.50 3.99
N SER A 4 -14.75 -34.46 2.72
CA SER A 4 -13.90 -33.94 1.64
C SER A 4 -13.58 -32.46 1.80
N TRP A 5 -12.39 -32.07 1.33
CA TRP A 5 -12.00 -30.67 1.27
C TRP A 5 -12.82 -29.93 0.22
N ALA A 6 -13.39 -28.79 0.61
CA ALA A 6 -13.89 -27.81 -0.33
C ALA A 6 -12.76 -27.27 -1.22
N THR A 7 -13.14 -26.68 -2.34
CA THR A 7 -12.23 -25.92 -3.20
C THR A 7 -11.62 -24.74 -2.44
N TRP A 8 -10.46 -24.29 -2.91
CA TRP A 8 -9.84 -23.08 -2.36
C TRP A 8 -10.68 -21.85 -2.71
N THR A 9 -10.84 -20.94 -1.75
CA THR A 9 -11.42 -19.62 -2.01
C THR A 9 -10.56 -18.83 -2.99
N ALA A 10 -11.14 -17.77 -3.55
CA ALA A 10 -10.39 -16.70 -4.18
C ALA A 10 -9.33 -16.12 -3.22
N CYS A 11 -8.32 -15.46 -3.78
CA CYS A 11 -7.30 -14.81 -2.99
C CYS A 11 -7.90 -13.63 -2.21
N SER A 12 -7.55 -13.49 -0.94
CA SER A 12 -8.09 -12.42 -0.08
C SER A 12 -7.70 -11.00 -0.51
N LYS A 13 -6.73 -10.87 -1.42
CA LYS A 13 -6.34 -9.59 -2.02
C LYS A 13 -6.54 -9.64 -3.52
N THR A 14 -6.86 -8.49 -4.09
CA THR A 14 -6.95 -8.27 -5.53
C THR A 14 -5.61 -7.92 -6.16
N CYS A 15 -4.62 -7.51 -5.36
CA CYS A 15 -3.25 -7.26 -5.79
C CYS A 15 -2.20 -7.81 -4.80
N GLY A 16 -1.00 -8.13 -5.29
CA GLY A 16 0.12 -8.60 -4.46
C GLY A 16 -0.16 -9.92 -3.72
N TYR A 17 0.43 -10.11 -2.55
CA TYR A 17 0.25 -11.36 -1.78
C TYR A 17 -0.96 -11.32 -0.84
N GLY A 18 -1.79 -12.35 -0.95
CA GLY A 18 -2.92 -12.61 -0.06
C GLY A 18 -2.95 -14.04 0.46
N ILE A 19 -4.09 -14.41 1.04
CA ILE A 19 -4.35 -15.75 1.57
C ILE A 19 -5.60 -16.31 0.90
N ARG A 20 -5.56 -17.59 0.57
CA ARG A 20 -6.76 -18.37 0.25
C ARG A 20 -6.97 -19.43 1.32
N GLU A 21 -8.23 -19.75 1.57
CA GLU A 21 -8.64 -20.72 2.56
C GLU A 21 -9.40 -21.86 1.89
N ARG A 22 -9.36 -23.04 2.47
CA ARG A 22 -10.35 -24.09 2.19
C ARG A 22 -10.77 -24.74 3.50
N LYS A 23 -11.98 -25.28 3.52
CA LYS A 23 -12.56 -25.93 4.70
C LYS A 23 -12.95 -27.36 4.38
N HIS A 24 -12.98 -28.21 5.39
CA HIS A 24 -13.63 -29.51 5.37
C HIS A 24 -14.54 -29.59 6.60
N VAL A 25 -15.60 -30.38 6.52
CA VAL A 25 -16.61 -30.45 7.58
C VAL A 25 -16.57 -31.83 8.22
N CYS A 26 -16.94 -31.93 9.49
CA CYS A 26 -17.04 -33.21 10.18
C CYS A 26 -18.39 -33.87 9.86
N ASP A 27 -18.52 -34.39 8.64
CA ASP A 27 -19.77 -34.91 8.09
C ASP A 27 -19.66 -36.34 7.54
N ASN A 28 -18.48 -36.98 7.64
CA ASN A 28 -18.26 -38.33 7.11
C ASN A 28 -17.80 -39.33 8.19
N PRO A 29 -18.69 -39.98 8.97
CA PRO A 29 -20.10 -39.63 9.14
C PRO A 29 -20.26 -38.43 10.08
N LYS A 30 -21.43 -37.79 10.01
CA LYS A 30 -21.81 -36.71 10.93
C LYS A 30 -21.91 -37.27 12.36
N PRO A 31 -21.29 -36.63 13.37
CA PRO A 31 -21.44 -37.04 14.76
C PRO A 31 -22.92 -37.07 15.18
N ALA A 32 -23.35 -38.16 15.79
CA ALA A 32 -24.71 -38.38 16.29
C ALA A 32 -24.65 -39.16 17.62
N TYR A 33 -25.72 -39.09 18.43
CA TYR A 33 -25.89 -39.86 19.67
C TYR A 33 -24.66 -39.81 20.60
N ASN A 34 -24.24 -38.61 21.01
CA ASN A 34 -23.03 -38.37 21.83
C ASN A 34 -21.69 -38.80 21.17
N GLY A 35 -21.68 -39.03 19.86
CA GLY A 35 -20.46 -39.34 19.11
C GLY A 35 -19.43 -38.20 19.15
N ALA A 36 -18.15 -38.58 19.21
CA ALA A 36 -17.05 -37.61 19.29
C ALA A 36 -16.97 -36.71 18.04
N SER A 37 -16.68 -35.43 18.27
CA SER A 37 -16.37 -34.48 17.20
C SER A 37 -15.03 -34.80 16.53
N CYS A 38 -14.83 -34.33 15.30
CA CYS A 38 -13.56 -34.52 14.60
C CYS A 38 -12.43 -33.74 15.29
N VAL A 39 -11.30 -34.42 15.51
CA VAL A 39 -10.10 -33.81 16.10
C VAL A 39 -9.30 -33.05 15.04
N GLY A 40 -8.82 -31.87 15.40
CA GLY A 40 -7.96 -31.02 14.56
C GLY A 40 -8.67 -29.82 13.94
N ILE A 41 -7.95 -29.09 13.08
CA ILE A 41 -8.46 -27.86 12.45
C ILE A 41 -9.31 -28.16 11.20
N GLY A 42 -10.48 -27.52 11.14
CA GLY A 42 -11.44 -27.64 10.03
C GLY A 42 -11.09 -26.83 8.78
N TYR A 43 -9.92 -26.19 8.74
CA TYR A 43 -9.54 -25.29 7.66
C TYR A 43 -8.04 -25.34 7.38
N LYS A 44 -7.66 -24.99 6.15
CA LYS A 44 -6.27 -24.79 5.74
C LYS A 44 -6.13 -23.45 5.03
N LYS A 45 -5.01 -22.77 5.29
CA LYS A 45 -4.64 -21.51 4.65
C LYS A 45 -3.40 -21.70 3.79
N ARG A 46 -3.36 -21.03 2.63
CA ARG A 46 -2.16 -20.97 1.77
C ARG A 46 -1.99 -19.57 1.21
N ARG A 47 -0.73 -19.16 1.02
CA ARG A 47 -0.39 -17.93 0.31
C ARG A 47 -0.86 -18.02 -1.14
N CYS A 48 -1.36 -16.92 -1.67
CA CYS A 48 -1.66 -16.72 -3.07
C CYS A 48 -1.07 -15.40 -3.54
N HIS A 49 -0.74 -15.32 -4.83
CA HIS A 49 -0.42 -14.08 -5.51
C HIS A 49 -1.64 -13.66 -6.31
N ALA A 50 -2.11 -12.44 -6.08
CA ALA A 50 -3.22 -11.89 -6.83
C ALA A 50 -2.75 -11.48 -8.23
N TYR A 51 -3.67 -11.46 -9.19
CA TYR A 51 -3.33 -11.31 -10.60
C TYR A 51 -2.89 -9.88 -10.96
N TYR A 52 -3.42 -8.87 -10.26
CA TYR A 52 -3.20 -7.47 -10.60
C TYR A 52 -2.01 -6.87 -9.83
N PRO A 53 -1.23 -5.96 -10.47
CA PRO A 53 -0.22 -5.20 -9.77
C PRO A 53 -0.88 -4.29 -8.72
N CYS A 54 -0.21 -4.09 -7.58
CA CYS A 54 -0.74 -3.20 -6.56
C CYS A 54 -0.55 -1.73 -6.95
N PRO A 55 -1.51 -0.85 -6.59
CA PRO A 55 -1.34 0.58 -6.74
C PRO A 55 -0.07 1.04 -6.03
N ILE A 56 0.76 1.81 -6.74
CA ILE A 56 1.93 2.48 -6.17
C ILE A 56 1.59 3.94 -6.08
N ASN A 57 1.41 4.44 -4.85
CA ASN A 57 1.15 5.85 -4.62
C ASN A 57 2.44 6.64 -4.84
N GLY A 58 2.31 7.78 -5.50
CA GLY A 58 3.42 8.69 -5.68
C GLY A 58 3.85 9.28 -4.36
N ASN A 59 5.16 9.54 -4.25
CA ASN A 59 5.70 10.25 -3.12
C ASN A 59 6.69 11.32 -3.58
N TRP A 60 6.79 12.37 -2.78
CA TRP A 60 7.63 13.51 -3.07
C TRP A 60 9.11 13.11 -3.01
N THR A 61 9.89 13.61 -3.96
CA THR A 61 11.33 13.74 -3.77
C THR A 61 11.62 14.65 -2.58
N SER A 62 12.85 14.58 -2.07
CA SER A 62 13.37 15.67 -1.25
C SER A 62 13.23 16.99 -2.00
N TRP A 63 13.07 18.08 -1.25
CA TRP A 63 13.09 19.41 -1.82
C TRP A 63 14.43 19.66 -2.50
N GLY A 64 14.39 20.25 -3.70
CA GLY A 64 15.56 20.81 -4.34
C GLY A 64 16.15 21.96 -3.53
N ALA A 65 17.36 22.36 -3.92
CA ALA A 65 18.00 23.53 -3.34
C ALA A 65 17.15 24.79 -3.56
N TRP A 66 17.24 25.73 -2.62
CA TRP A 66 16.71 27.07 -2.85
C TRP A 66 17.48 27.77 -3.96
N THR A 67 16.76 28.44 -4.87
CA THR A 67 17.36 29.40 -5.78
C THR A 67 18.04 30.51 -4.99
N PRO A 68 18.99 31.24 -5.60
CA PRO A 68 19.41 32.53 -5.07
C PRO A 68 18.22 33.47 -4.85
N CYS A 69 18.40 34.43 -3.95
CA CYS A 69 17.46 35.51 -3.75
C CYS A 69 17.39 36.37 -5.02
N THR A 70 16.19 36.79 -5.43
CA THR A 70 16.00 37.57 -6.67
C THR A 70 16.69 38.92 -6.69
N LYS A 71 17.09 39.45 -5.53
CA LYS A 71 17.94 40.64 -5.40
C LYS A 71 19.13 40.33 -4.52
N THR A 72 20.21 41.06 -4.75
CA THR A 72 21.45 40.99 -3.95
C THR A 72 21.33 41.76 -2.64
N CYS A 73 20.53 42.83 -2.59
CA CYS A 73 20.20 43.59 -1.39
C CYS A 73 18.70 43.96 -1.34
N GLY A 74 18.22 44.31 -0.16
CA GLY A 74 16.84 44.67 0.12
C GLY A 74 15.92 43.46 0.33
N LEU A 75 14.62 43.68 0.19
CA LEU A 75 13.61 42.63 0.26
C LEU A 75 13.46 41.93 -1.10
N SER A 76 13.54 40.61 -1.09
CA SER A 76 13.41 39.78 -2.29
C SER A 76 12.86 38.40 -1.95
N TYR A 77 12.85 37.47 -2.91
CA TYR A 77 12.33 36.12 -2.72
C TYR A 77 13.27 35.06 -3.27
N ARG A 78 13.17 33.83 -2.76
CA ARG A 78 13.79 32.63 -3.30
C ARG A 78 12.75 31.52 -3.45
N LYS A 79 13.00 30.57 -4.35
CA LYS A 79 12.08 29.47 -4.64
C LYS A 79 12.80 28.13 -4.52
N ARG A 80 12.07 27.07 -4.21
CA ARG A 80 12.52 25.68 -4.37
C ARG A 80 11.37 24.83 -4.88
N SER A 81 11.71 23.69 -5.47
CA SER A 81 10.73 22.75 -6.02
C SER A 81 11.04 21.32 -5.61
N ARG A 82 10.06 20.43 -5.76
CA ARG A 82 10.15 18.98 -5.58
C ARG A 82 9.29 18.29 -6.64
N SER A 83 9.54 17.01 -6.88
CA SER A 83 8.83 16.22 -7.89
C SER A 83 8.14 15.02 -7.26
N CYS A 84 7.00 14.60 -7.82
CA CYS A 84 6.26 13.43 -7.35
C CYS A 84 6.79 12.16 -8.03
N THR A 85 8.05 11.83 -7.77
CA THR A 85 8.78 10.78 -8.51
C THR A 85 9.57 9.85 -7.60
N ASN A 86 9.37 9.88 -6.29
CA ASN A 86 10.11 9.04 -5.34
C ASN A 86 9.21 8.22 -4.41
N PRO A 87 8.41 7.27 -4.91
CA PRO A 87 8.33 6.82 -6.32
C PRO A 87 7.30 7.61 -7.16
N PRO A 88 7.28 7.46 -8.49
CA PRO A 88 6.17 7.97 -9.29
C PRO A 88 4.89 7.14 -9.06
N PRO A 89 3.68 7.74 -9.14
CA PRO A 89 2.44 6.98 -9.10
C PRO A 89 2.36 5.95 -10.24
N GLN A 90 1.96 4.72 -9.94
CA GLN A 90 1.76 3.65 -10.92
C GLN A 90 0.54 2.78 -10.56
N TYR A 91 0.04 2.03 -11.54
CA TYR A 91 -1.07 1.07 -11.36
C TYR A 91 -2.30 1.68 -10.67
N ASN A 92 -2.69 2.87 -11.11
CA ASN A 92 -3.80 3.65 -10.55
C ASN A 92 -3.58 4.08 -9.08
N GLY A 93 -2.32 4.15 -8.63
CA GLY A 93 -1.96 4.75 -7.36
C GLY A 93 -2.12 6.27 -7.38
N SER A 94 -2.34 6.85 -6.20
CA SER A 94 -2.63 8.27 -6.06
C SER A 94 -1.41 9.15 -6.31
N GLY A 95 -1.64 10.34 -6.86
CA GLY A 95 -0.63 11.39 -6.96
C GLY A 95 -0.23 11.98 -5.60
N CYS A 96 0.84 12.77 -5.57
CA CYS A 96 1.30 13.43 -4.36
C CYS A 96 0.39 14.59 -3.97
N GLY A 97 -0.02 14.64 -2.69
CA GLY A 97 -0.77 15.76 -2.13
C GLY A 97 0.11 16.97 -1.82
N GLY A 98 -0.43 18.17 -2.02
CA GLY A 98 0.21 19.45 -1.70
C GLY A 98 0.96 20.10 -2.87
N LYS A 99 1.65 21.21 -2.61
CA LYS A 99 2.37 21.98 -3.63
C LYS A 99 3.72 21.35 -3.98
N ASN A 100 4.12 21.48 -5.24
CA ASN A 100 5.43 21.08 -5.76
C ASN A 100 6.46 22.23 -5.69
N ASP A 101 6.02 23.44 -5.37
CA ASP A 101 6.84 24.63 -5.23
C ASP A 101 6.70 25.26 -3.84
N GLN A 102 7.75 25.95 -3.42
CA GLN A 102 7.75 26.78 -2.22
C GLN A 102 8.50 28.09 -2.50
N VAL A 103 7.98 29.18 -1.94
CA VAL A 103 8.57 30.52 -2.02
C VAL A 103 8.85 31.01 -0.61
N GLU A 104 10.01 31.63 -0.41
CA GLU A 104 10.41 32.24 0.86
C GLU A 104 10.96 33.65 0.62
N ARG A 105 10.75 34.54 1.58
CA ARG A 105 11.27 35.92 1.54
C ARG A 105 12.73 35.94 1.97
N CYS A 106 13.55 36.69 1.24
CA CYS A 106 14.91 37.05 1.65
C CYS A 106 14.95 38.51 2.10
N LYS A 107 15.83 38.81 3.06
CA LYS A 107 16.20 40.18 3.42
C LYS A 107 17.72 40.26 3.52
N THR A 108 18.34 40.97 2.58
CA THR A 108 19.79 41.23 2.58
C THR A 108 20.04 42.72 2.82
N PRO A 109 20.93 43.12 3.74
CA PRO A 109 21.26 44.54 3.94
C PRO A 109 21.82 45.17 2.66
N CYS A 110 21.36 46.38 2.31
CA CYS A 110 22.01 47.21 1.29
C CYS A 110 23.14 48.01 1.94
N LYS A 111 24.24 48.17 1.21
CA LYS A 111 25.38 49.00 1.63
C LYS A 111 25.25 50.41 1.08
#